data_AF-A0A256YNG3-F1
#
_entry.id   AF-A0A256YNG3-F1
#
_cell.length_a   1.000
_cell.length_b   1.000
_cell.length_c   1.000
_cell.angle_alpha   90.00
_cell.angle_beta   90.00
_cell.angle_gamma   90.00
#
_symmetry.space_group_name_H-M   'P 1'
#
loop_
_entity.id
_entity.type
_entity.pdbx_description
1 polymer ?
#
loop_
_entity_poly.entity_id
_entity_poly.type
_entity_poly.pdbx_seq_one_letter_code
_entity_poly.pdbx_strand_id
1 'polypeptide(L)' 'MSKLINVSDKVYKELSNMKGNRSFSEVILESLSKGKKSNKEAVLRFFGKDLIDKKKLKELSKGWKKWSEKYA' A
#
# COMPACT_ATOMS: atom_id res chain seq x y z
N MET A 1 -0.55 3.30 -27.39
CA MET A 1 0.77 3.96 -27.27
C MET A 1 1.57 3.26 -26.20
N SER A 2 2.79 2.82 -26.51
CA SER A 2 3.73 2.33 -25.50
C SER A 2 4.18 3.50 -24.62
N LYS A 3 4.26 3.25 -23.31
CA LYS A 3 4.84 4.17 -22.34
C LYS A 3 6.06 3.48 -21.74
N LEU A 4 7.18 4.20 -21.67
CA LEU A 4 8.37 3.71 -20.99
C LEU A 4 8.21 3.98 -19.49
N ILE A 5 8.46 2.97 -18.68
CA ILE A 5 8.46 3.05 -17.22
C ILE A 5 9.81 2.52 -16.74
N ASN A 6 10.55 3.37 -16.04
CA ASN A 6 11.77 2.96 -15.37
C ASN A 6 11.41 2.33 -14.02
N VAL A 7 12.00 1.16 -13.76
CA VAL A 7 11.82 0.42 -12.52
C VAL A 7 13.19 0.05 -11.96
N SER A 8 13.26 -0.20 -10.65
CA SER A 8 14.50 -0.69 -10.04
C SER A 8 14.78 -2.14 -10.43
N ASP A 9 16.04 -2.55 -10.34
CA ASP A 9 16.47 -3.93 -10.65
C ASP A 9 15.71 -4.99 -9.84
N LYS A 10 15.41 -4.68 -8.58
CA LYS A 10 14.61 -5.56 -7.72
C LYS A 10 13.21 -5.78 -8.28
N VAL A 11 12.55 -4.70 -8.71
CA VAL A 11 11.19 -4.76 -9.28
C VAL A 11 11.22 -5.49 -10.63
N TYR A 12 12.23 -5.24 -11.46
CA TYR A 12 12.41 -5.97 -12.70
C TYR A 12 12.58 -7.48 -12.48
N LYS A 13 13.40 -7.87 -11.49
CA LYS A 13 13.64 -9.28 -11.15
C LYS A 13 12.35 -9.98 -10.70
N GLU A 14 11.58 -9.33 -9.84
CA GLU A 14 10.25 -9.83 -9.42
C GLU A 14 9.29 -9.98 -10.60
N LEU A 15 9.19 -8.95 -11.45
CA LEU A 15 8.33 -8.99 -12.64
C LEU A 15 8.77 -10.08 -13.62
N SER A 16 10.08 -10.29 -13.79
CA SER A 16 10.63 -11.34 -14.66
C SER A 16 10.23 -12.73 -14.15
N ASN A 17 10.34 -12.96 -12.83
CA ASN A 17 9.91 -14.21 -12.19
C ASN A 17 8.40 -14.44 -12.33
N MET A 18 7.59 -13.39 -12.15
CA MET A 18 6.11 -13.47 -12.26
C MET A 18 5.63 -13.66 -13.71
N LYS A 19 6.39 -13.13 -14.68
CA LYS A 19 6.04 -13.17 -16.10
C LYS A 19 6.06 -14.58 -16.65
N GLY A 20 7.11 -15.36 -16.38
CA GLY A 20 7.31 -16.65 -17.05
C GLY A 20 7.19 -16.50 -18.57
N ASN A 21 6.27 -17.25 -19.20
CA ASN A 21 5.99 -17.17 -20.64
C ASN A 21 5.04 -16.03 -21.07
N ARG A 22 4.46 -15.28 -20.14
CA ARG A 22 3.52 -14.19 -20.45
C ARG A 22 4.25 -12.91 -20.87
N SER A 23 3.55 -11.85 -21.25
CA SER A 23 4.12 -10.51 -21.42
C SER A 23 4.14 -9.72 -20.11
N PHE A 24 5.06 -8.76 -19.98
CA PHE A 24 5.05 -7.85 -18.83
C PHE A 24 3.74 -7.06 -18.73
N SER A 25 3.18 -6.66 -19.88
CA SER A 25 1.91 -5.94 -19.95
C SER A 25 0.76 -6.76 -19.36
N GLU A 26 0.66 -8.05 -19.67
CA GLU A 26 -0.37 -8.94 -19.11
C GLU A 26 -0.23 -9.08 -17.60
N VAL A 27 0.99 -9.25 -17.10
CA VAL A 27 1.26 -9.37 -15.65
C VAL A 27 0.92 -8.08 -14.92
N ILE A 28 1.30 -6.93 -15.48
CA ILE A 28 1.00 -5.61 -14.92
C ILE A 28 -0.52 -5.38 -14.94
N LEU A 29 -1.19 -5.68 -16.05
CA LEU A 29 -2.62 -5.47 -16.21
C LEU A 29 -3.43 -6.41 -15.32
N GLU A 30 -3.00 -7.66 -15.15
CA GLU A 30 -3.56 -8.61 -14.20
C GLU A 30 -3.38 -8.12 -12.76
N SER A 31 -2.19 -7.62 -12.40
CA SER A 31 -1.93 -7.07 -11.07
C SER A 31 -2.81 -5.85 -10.76
N LEU A 32 -3.01 -4.98 -11.74
CA LEU A 32 -3.91 -3.83 -11.65
C LEU A 32 -5.40 -4.24 -11.61
N SER A 33 -5.78 -5.28 -12.35
CA SER A 33 -7.17 -5.73 -12.50
C SER A 33 -7.65 -6.59 -11.32
N LYS A 34 -6.78 -7.47 -10.79
CA LYS A 34 -7.03 -8.22 -9.54
C LYS A 34 -7.16 -7.27 -8.33
N GLY A 35 -6.63 -6.05 -8.43
CA GLY A 35 -6.80 -4.96 -7.46
C GLY A 35 -8.18 -4.29 -7.43
N LYS A 36 -9.18 -4.73 -8.20
CA LYS A 36 -10.56 -4.19 -8.16
C LYS A 36 -11.35 -4.51 -6.89
N LYS A 37 -10.84 -5.35 -5.98
CA LYS A 37 -11.25 -5.30 -4.57
C LYS A 37 -10.34 -4.32 -3.82
N SER A 38 -10.78 -3.07 -3.75
CA SER A 38 -10.30 -2.03 -2.82
C SER A 38 -8.78 -1.77 -2.85
N ASN A 39 -8.29 -1.17 -3.93
CA ASN A 39 -6.93 -0.63 -4.03
C ASN A 39 -6.58 0.42 -2.95
N LYS A 40 -7.58 0.92 -2.21
CA LYS A 40 -7.37 1.83 -1.08
C LYS A 40 -6.62 1.13 0.05
N GLU A 41 -6.95 -0.12 0.38
CA GLU A 41 -6.35 -0.82 1.51
C GLU A 41 -4.94 -1.35 1.22
N ALA A 42 -4.69 -1.84 0.01
CA ALA A 42 -3.36 -2.29 -0.41
C ALA A 42 -2.35 -1.14 -0.50
N VAL A 43 -2.78 0.01 -1.05
CA VAL A 43 -1.96 1.22 -1.10
C VAL A 43 -1.72 1.76 0.32
N LEU A 44 -2.74 1.79 1.18
CA LEU A 44 -2.58 2.22 2.57
C LEU A 44 -1.65 1.31 3.38
N ARG A 45 -1.63 -0.01 3.12
CA ARG A 45 -0.63 -0.93 3.68
C ARG A 45 0.78 -0.61 3.23
N PHE A 46 0.95 -0.30 1.94
CA PHE A 46 2.24 0.05 1.35
C PHE A 46 2.80 1.37 1.88
N PHE A 47 1.93 2.32 2.24
CA PHE A 47 2.28 3.61 2.88
C PHE A 47 2.30 3.55 4.43
N GLY A 48 2.29 2.36 5.03
CA GLY A 48 2.46 2.19 6.50
C GLY A 48 1.21 2.47 7.34
N LYS A 49 0.01 2.54 6.76
CA LYS A 49 -1.23 2.79 7.53
C LYS A 49 -1.65 1.62 8.42
N ASP A 50 -1.06 0.44 8.24
CA ASP A 50 -1.25 -0.71 9.15
C ASP A 50 -0.30 -0.67 10.38
N LEU A 51 0.54 0.37 10.53
CA LEU A 51 1.26 0.63 11.79
C LEU A 51 0.40 1.30 12.86
N ILE A 52 -0.82 1.75 12.52
CA ILE A 52 -1.72 2.34 13.51
C ILE A 52 -2.50 1.21 14.18
N ASP A 53 -1.90 0.68 15.24
CA ASP A 53 -2.60 -0.15 16.21
C ASP A 53 -3.81 0.63 16.76
N LYS A 54 -5.01 0.20 16.39
CA LYS A 54 -6.26 0.85 16.79
C LYS A 54 -6.41 0.94 18.31
N LYS A 55 -5.77 0.05 19.09
CA LYS A 55 -5.72 0.18 20.56
C LYS A 55 -4.89 1.40 20.96
N LYS A 56 -3.66 1.53 20.45
CA LYS A 56 -2.78 2.68 20.74
C LYS A 56 -3.40 4.01 20.33
N LEU A 57 -4.10 4.05 19.19
CA LEU A 57 -4.81 5.26 18.75
C LEU A 57 -5.93 5.65 19.73
N LYS A 58 -6.66 4.67 20.26
CA LYS A 58 -7.76 4.89 21.22
C LYS A 58 -7.23 5.32 22.60
N GLU A 59 -6.09 4.80 23.02
CA GLU A 59 -5.40 5.24 24.24
C GLU A 59 -4.87 6.66 24.11
N LEU A 60 -4.21 6.99 23.00
CA LEU A 60 -3.76 8.36 22.70
C LEU A 60 -4.92 9.35 22.68
N SER A 61 -6.06 9.01 22.06
CA SER A 61 -7.26 9.85 22.06
C SER A 61 -7.82 10.10 23.46
N LYS A 62 -7.85 9.08 24.34
CA LYS A 62 -8.26 9.25 25.74
C LYS A 62 -7.28 10.14 26.52
N GLY A 63 -5.97 9.95 26.31
CA GLY A 63 -4.93 10.77 26.92
C GLY A 63 -5.05 12.24 26.50
N TRP A 64 -5.27 12.48 25.20
CA TRP A 64 -5.48 13.82 24.65
C TRP A 64 -6.70 14.51 25.26
N LYS A 65 -7.83 13.80 25.39
CA LYS A 65 -9.05 14.36 25.98
C LYS A 65 -8.85 14.78 27.43
N LYS A 66 -8.19 13.94 28.24
CA LYS A 66 -7.83 14.27 29.64
C LYS A 66 -6.85 15.44 29.73
N TRP A 67 -5.89 15.52 28.82
CA TRP A 67 -4.94 16.64 28.77
C TRP A 67 -5.65 17.94 28.39
N SER A 68 -6.52 17.90 27.38
CA SER A 68 -7.33 19.05 26.96
C SER A 68 -8.28 19.53 28.04
N GLU A 69 -8.92 18.64 28.80
CA GLU A 69 -9.79 19.04 29.93
C GLU A 69 -9.01 19.61 31.12
N LYS A 70 -7.70 19.33 31.20
CA LYS A 70 -6.84 19.78 32.30
C LYS A 70 -6.08 21.08 31.99
N TYR A 71 -5.84 21.38 30.71
CA TYR A 71 -4.97 22.47 30.27
C TYR A 71 -5.59 23.40 29.20
N ALA A 72 -6.83 23.18 28.77
CA ALA A 72 -7.62 24.14 27.98
C ALA A 72 -8.65 24.82 28.88
#